data_AF-A0A1M5KQ64-F1
#
_entry.id   AF-A0A1M5KQ64-F1
#
_cell.length_a   1.000
_cell.length_b   1.000
_cell.length_c   1.000
_cell.angle_alpha   90.00
_cell.angle_beta   90.00
_cell.angle_gamma   90.00
#
_symmetry.space_group_name_H-M   'P 1'
#
loop_
_entity.id
_entity.type
_entity.pdbx_description
1 polymer ?
#
loop_
_entity_poly.entity_id
_entity_poly.type
_entity_poly.pdbx_seq_one_letter_code
_entity_poly.pdbx_strand_id
1 'polypeptide(L)'
;MKTLLKYHVNIQKTLILLFVVTLFIVMVTGLDFILMALIIEFFLIAIFQYSLNLIKFNSKKYMKTDSRKVYIFLSTYVVIGFLTWLCLISLDIRDNNGTIKDIFELMMMSWLFLSPILMIQSLLISFFDLKNTHSKHLNHENT
;
A
#
# COMPACT_ATOMS: atom_id res chain seq x y z
N MET A 1 10.38 -12.15 -10.71
CA MET A 1 10.85 -10.93 -9.99
C MET A 1 11.36 -9.82 -10.93
N LYS A 2 12.19 -10.11 -11.96
CA LYS A 2 12.75 -9.08 -12.87
C LYS A 2 11.70 -8.31 -13.71
N THR A 3 10.64 -8.97 -14.19
CA THR A 3 9.55 -8.36 -14.98
C THR A 3 8.63 -7.47 -14.15
N LEU A 4 8.23 -7.93 -12.95
CA LEU A 4 7.39 -7.16 -12.02
C LEU A 4 8.07 -5.84 -11.63
N LEU A 5 9.39 -5.88 -11.43
CA LEU A 5 10.22 -4.71 -11.16
C LEU A 5 10.38 -3.77 -12.38
N LYS A 6 10.19 -4.24 -13.61
CA LYS A 6 10.28 -3.41 -14.82
C LYS A 6 9.00 -2.59 -15.02
N TYR A 7 7.84 -3.15 -14.70
CA TYR A 7 6.53 -2.52 -14.92
C TYR A 7 5.87 -1.97 -13.66
N HIS A 8 6.49 -2.11 -12.48
CA HIS A 8 5.88 -1.71 -11.20
C HIS A 8 5.34 -0.27 -11.18
N VAL A 9 6.04 0.68 -11.79
CA VAL A 9 5.59 2.08 -11.86
C VAL A 9 4.31 2.22 -12.68
N ASN A 10 4.21 1.53 -13.82
CA ASN A 10 3.02 1.56 -14.65
C ASN A 10 1.84 0.86 -13.95
N ILE A 11 2.08 -0.30 -13.33
CA ILE A 11 1.05 -1.02 -12.57
C ILE A 11 0.54 -0.14 -11.40
N GLN A 12 1.45 0.51 -10.67
CA GLN A 12 1.09 1.45 -9.60
C GLN A 12 0.24 2.61 -10.11
N LYS A 13 0.62 3.22 -11.24
CA LYS A 13 -0.17 4.29 -11.86
C LYS A 13 -1.55 3.82 -12.31
N THR A 14 -1.64 2.65 -12.94
CA THR A 14 -2.93 2.07 -13.37
C THR A 14 -3.83 1.78 -12.18
N LEU A 15 -3.30 1.23 -11.10
CA LEU A 15 -4.05 0.98 -9.86
C LEU A 15 -4.55 2.27 -9.21
N ILE A 16 -3.71 3.32 -9.18
CA ILE A 16 -4.12 4.65 -8.68
C ILE A 16 -5.22 5.24 -9.55
N LEU A 17 -5.09 5.14 -10.88
CA LEU A 17 -6.09 5.64 -11.81
C LEU A 17 -7.42 4.92 -11.64
N LEU A 18 -7.38 3.58 -11.50
CA LEU A 18 -8.57 2.77 -11.24
C LEU A 18 -9.27 3.27 -9.97
N PHE A 19 -8.51 3.43 -8.87
CA PHE A 19 -9.05 3.92 -7.59
C PHE A 19 -9.72 5.29 -7.72
N VAL A 20 -9.12 6.23 -8.45
CA VAL A 20 -9.71 7.57 -8.69
C VAL A 20 -11.01 7.46 -9.48
N VAL A 21 -11.06 6.60 -10.49
CA VAL A 21 -12.29 6.35 -11.27
C VAL A 21 -13.38 5.73 -10.40
N THR A 22 -13.04 4.72 -9.60
CA THR A 22 -14.00 4.08 -8.68
C THR A 22 -14.55 5.08 -7.67
N LEU A 23 -13.69 5.96 -7.13
CA LEU A 23 -14.09 7.03 -6.22
C LEU A 23 -15.07 8.01 -6.87
N PHE A 24 -14.82 8.40 -8.13
CA PHE A 24 -15.74 9.26 -8.87
C PHE A 24 -17.11 8.58 -9.09
N ILE A 25 -17.12 7.29 -9.44
CA ILE A 25 -18.35 6.52 -9.63
C ILE A 25 -19.15 6.43 -8.32
N VAL A 26 -18.48 6.18 -7.18
CA VAL A 26 -19.13 6.17 -5.86
C VAL A 26 -19.79 7.50 -5.56
N MET A 27 -19.08 8.62 -5.77
CA MET A 27 -19.61 9.96 -5.51
C MET A 27 -20.85 10.28 -6.35
N VAL A 28 -20.93 9.77 -7.59
CA VAL A 28 -22.07 10.04 -8.49
C VAL A 28 -23.26 9.13 -8.21
N THR A 29 -23.02 7.86 -7.89
CA THR A 29 -24.09 6.85 -7.79
C THR A 29 -24.61 6.64 -6.38
N GLY A 30 -23.80 6.91 -5.34
CA GLY A 30 -24.17 6.74 -3.94
C GLY A 30 -24.49 5.29 -3.53
N LEU A 31 -24.12 4.30 -4.34
CA LEU A 31 -24.46 2.90 -4.11
C LEU A 31 -23.53 2.26 -3.08
N ASP A 32 -24.12 1.69 -2.01
CA ASP A 32 -23.39 1.00 -0.92
C ASP A 32 -22.47 -0.13 -1.41
N PHE A 33 -22.88 -0.84 -2.47
CA PHE A 33 -22.05 -1.89 -3.08
C PHE A 33 -20.73 -1.34 -3.62
N ILE A 34 -20.76 -0.16 -4.24
CA ILE A 34 -19.56 0.45 -4.84
C ILE A 34 -18.66 1.01 -3.73
N LEU A 35 -19.22 1.47 -2.61
CA LEU A 35 -18.45 1.85 -1.43
C LEU A 35 -17.64 0.67 -0.86
N MET A 36 -18.25 -0.51 -0.75
CA MET A 36 -17.53 -1.73 -0.36
C MET A 36 -16.42 -2.10 -1.35
N ALA A 37 -16.69 -2.01 -2.66
CA ALA A 37 -15.67 -2.25 -3.69
C ALA A 37 -14.48 -1.29 -3.56
N LEU A 38 -14.73 -0.01 -3.25
CA LEU A 38 -13.71 1.01 -3.05
C LEU A 38 -12.82 0.71 -1.85
N ILE A 39 -13.40 0.26 -0.73
CA ILE A 39 -12.63 -0.14 0.46
C ILE A 39 -11.73 -1.35 0.13
N ILE A 40 -12.27 -2.35 -0.55
CA ILE A 40 -11.50 -3.55 -0.96
C ILE A 40 -10.36 -3.15 -1.90
N GLU A 41 -10.65 -2.33 -2.91
CA GLU A 41 -9.65 -1.83 -3.86
C GLU A 41 -8.53 -1.08 -3.14
N PHE A 42 -8.88 -0.20 -2.20
CA PHE A 42 -7.93 0.56 -1.41
C PHE A 42 -6.92 -0.35 -0.67
N PHE A 43 -7.41 -1.37 0.04
CA PHE A 43 -6.55 -2.30 0.76
C PHE A 43 -5.72 -3.19 -0.19
N LEU A 44 -6.27 -3.59 -1.35
CA LEU A 44 -5.50 -4.30 -2.38
C LEU A 44 -4.31 -3.48 -2.89
N ILE A 45 -4.53 -2.18 -3.11
CA ILE A 45 -3.46 -1.26 -3.50
C ILE A 45 -2.41 -1.15 -2.38
N ALA A 46 -2.84 -1.02 -1.13
CA ALA A 46 -1.92 -0.96 0.02
C ALA A 46 -1.06 -2.23 0.12
N ILE A 47 -1.66 -3.42 -0.03
CA ILE A 47 -0.94 -4.72 -0.03
C ILE A 47 0.07 -4.78 -1.17
N PHE A 48 -0.32 -4.36 -2.37
CA PHE A 48 0.57 -4.35 -3.54
C PHE A 48 1.76 -3.40 -3.33
N GLN A 49 1.52 -2.19 -2.83
CA GLN A 49 2.56 -1.20 -2.52
C GLN A 49 3.53 -1.71 -1.47
N TYR A 50 3.01 -2.29 -0.39
CA TYR A 50 3.80 -2.89 0.66
C TYR A 50 4.69 -4.00 0.11
N SER A 51 4.11 -4.93 -0.66
CA SER A 51 4.84 -6.06 -1.26
C SER A 51 5.98 -5.59 -2.16
N LEU A 52 5.73 -4.59 -3.02
CA LEU A 52 6.76 -4.01 -3.88
C LEU A 52 7.91 -3.38 -3.10
N ASN A 53 7.60 -2.59 -2.07
CA ASN A 53 8.62 -1.93 -1.26
C ASN A 53 9.41 -2.92 -0.40
N LEU A 54 8.77 -3.97 0.11
CA LEU A 54 9.43 -5.06 0.82
C LEU A 54 10.42 -5.80 -0.10
N ILE A 55 9.99 -6.11 -1.32
CA ILE A 55 10.84 -6.68 -2.38
C ILE A 55 12.04 -5.76 -2.67
N LYS A 56 11.81 -4.45 -2.84
CA LYS A 56 12.86 -3.47 -3.10
C LYS A 56 13.82 -3.32 -1.91
N PHE A 57 13.34 -3.41 -0.69
CA PHE A 57 14.15 -3.34 0.52
C PHE A 57 15.08 -4.55 0.70
N ASN A 58 14.60 -5.73 0.34
CA ASN A 58 15.40 -6.95 0.39
C ASN A 58 16.37 -7.08 -0.79
N SER A 59 16.20 -6.28 -1.85
CA SER A 59 17.10 -6.26 -3.00
C SER A 59 18.34 -5.41 -2.74
N LYS A 60 19.53 -5.96 -3.07
CA LYS A 60 20.80 -5.22 -3.04
C LYS A 60 20.87 -4.07 -4.05
N LYS A 61 19.97 -4.04 -5.05
CA LYS A 61 19.96 -3.03 -6.12
C LYS A 61 19.51 -1.65 -5.63
N TYR A 62 18.70 -1.60 -4.57
CA TYR A 62 18.10 -0.35 -4.11
C TYR A 62 18.69 0.12 -2.78
N MET A 63 18.72 1.44 -2.60
CA MET A 63 19.24 2.06 -1.39
C MET A 63 18.26 1.86 -0.23
N LYS A 64 18.78 1.43 0.93
CA LYS A 64 18.01 1.24 2.17
C LYS A 64 17.96 2.54 2.96
N THR A 65 17.22 3.53 2.46
CA THR A 65 17.02 4.80 3.18
C THR A 65 16.20 4.61 4.45
N ASP A 66 16.37 5.50 5.43
CA ASP A 66 15.59 5.45 6.68
C ASP A 66 14.10 5.66 6.43
N SER A 67 13.73 6.50 5.45
CA SER A 67 12.35 6.63 4.99
C SER A 67 11.75 5.29 4.54
N ARG A 68 12.52 4.43 3.86
CA ARG A 68 12.04 3.10 3.48
C ARG A 68 11.86 2.16 4.68
N LYS A 69 12.74 2.24 5.68
CA LYS A 69 12.60 1.45 6.91
C LYS A 69 11.32 1.83 7.66
N VAL A 70 11.08 3.13 7.83
CA VAL A 70 9.86 3.67 8.46
C VAL A 70 8.61 3.26 7.68
N TYR A 71 8.65 3.42 6.36
CA TYR A 71 7.55 3.00 5.48
C TYR A 71 7.21 1.51 5.68
N ILE A 72 8.21 0.63 5.67
CA ILE A 72 7.98 -0.81 5.81
C ILE A 72 7.39 -1.11 7.18
N PHE A 73 7.95 -0.56 8.25
CA PHE A 73 7.45 -0.79 9.61
C PHE A 73 5.97 -0.41 9.75
N LEU A 74 5.61 0.82 9.34
CA LEU A 74 4.24 1.30 9.41
C LEU A 74 3.31 0.55 8.45
N SER A 75 3.78 0.23 7.24
CA SER A 75 2.98 -0.53 6.26
C SER A 75 2.77 -1.98 6.70
N THR A 76 3.74 -2.59 7.38
CA THR A 76 3.59 -3.92 7.98
C THR A 76 2.48 -3.90 9.04
N TYR A 77 2.46 -2.87 9.90
CA TYR A 77 1.39 -2.70 10.89
C TYR A 77 0.01 -2.63 10.24
N VAL A 78 -0.14 -1.82 9.19
CA VAL A 78 -1.42 -1.67 8.48
C VAL A 78 -1.81 -2.96 7.75
N VAL A 79 -0.92 -3.51 6.93
CA VAL A 79 -1.25 -4.65 6.06
C VAL A 79 -1.45 -5.93 6.85
N ILE A 80 -0.54 -6.26 7.78
CA ILE A 80 -0.69 -7.47 8.59
C ILE A 80 -1.88 -7.30 9.54
N GLY A 81 -2.04 -6.13 10.18
CA GLY A 81 -3.19 -5.86 11.04
C GLY A 81 -4.53 -6.05 10.31
N PHE A 82 -4.64 -5.53 9.09
CA PHE A 82 -5.83 -5.71 8.26
C PHE A 82 -6.07 -7.18 7.88
N LEU A 83 -5.03 -7.92 7.50
CA LEU A 83 -5.16 -9.34 7.18
C LEU A 83 -5.55 -10.16 8.42
N THR A 84 -4.97 -9.88 9.58
CA THR A 84 -5.35 -10.51 10.85
C THR A 84 -6.82 -10.23 11.18
N TRP A 85 -7.29 -9.00 11.00
CA TRP A 85 -8.69 -8.64 11.20
C TRP A 85 -9.63 -9.41 10.26
N LEU A 86 -9.29 -9.52 8.96
CA LEU A 86 -10.06 -10.33 8.01
C LEU A 86 -10.15 -11.80 8.42
N CYS A 87 -9.04 -12.38 8.90
CA CYS A 87 -9.03 -13.75 9.40
C CYS A 87 -9.94 -13.91 10.63
N LEU A 88 -9.89 -12.96 11.57
CA LEU A 88 -10.69 -13.02 12.81
C LEU A 88 -12.20 -12.90 12.52
N ILE A 89 -12.60 -12.03 11.60
CA ILE A 89 -14.00 -11.94 11.14
C ILE A 89 -14.44 -13.24 10.47
N SER A 90 -13.58 -13.80 9.61
CA SER A 90 -13.90 -15.01 8.86
C SER A 90 -14.06 -16.25 9.74
N LEU A 91 -13.46 -16.24 10.94
CA LEU A 91 -13.55 -17.33 11.91
C LEU A 91 -14.72 -17.16 12.90
N ASP A 92 -15.56 -16.12 12.74
CA ASP A 92 -16.69 -15.76 13.61
C ASP A 92 -16.34 -15.88 15.11
N ILE A 93 -15.15 -15.38 15.47
CA ILE A 93 -14.70 -15.32 16.86
C ILE A 93 -15.52 -14.23 17.54
N ARG A 94 -16.74 -14.61 17.96
CA ARG A 94 -17.67 -13.76 18.69
C ARG A 94 -17.06 -13.38 20.03
N ASP A 95 -16.70 -12.12 20.14
CA ASP A 95 -16.35 -11.51 21.41
C ASP A 95 -17.63 -11.31 22.23
N ASN A 96 -17.77 -12.08 23.32
CA ASN A 96 -18.91 -11.97 24.23
C ASN A 96 -18.94 -10.63 25.01
N ASN A 97 -17.86 -9.85 25.00
CA ASN A 97 -17.73 -8.61 25.79
C ASN A 97 -17.59 -7.31 24.97
N GLY A 98 -17.63 -7.37 23.63
CA GLY A 98 -17.59 -6.20 22.74
C GLY A 98 -16.28 -5.40 22.71
N THR A 99 -15.33 -5.67 23.60
CA THR A 99 -14.07 -4.93 23.76
C THR A 99 -13.13 -5.10 22.56
N ILE A 100 -13.13 -6.28 21.94
CA ILE A 100 -12.34 -6.60 20.75
C ILE A 100 -12.86 -5.82 19.54
N LYS A 101 -14.17 -5.62 19.44
CA LYS A 101 -14.80 -4.84 18.37
C LYS A 101 -14.36 -3.38 18.40
N ASP A 102 -14.36 -2.76 19.57
CA ASP A 102 -13.97 -1.35 19.75
C ASP A 102 -12.49 -1.13 19.41
N ILE A 103 -11.62 -2.07 19.80
CA ILE A 103 -10.19 -2.03 19.44
C ILE A 103 -10.03 -2.12 17.92
N PHE A 104 -10.77 -3.01 17.26
CA PHE A 104 -10.69 -3.14 15.80
C PHE A 104 -11.22 -1.92 15.05
N GLU A 105 -12.28 -1.29 15.54
CA GLU A 105 -12.81 -0.07 14.94
C GLU A 105 -11.79 1.07 15.05
N LEU A 106 -11.13 1.21 16.20
CA LEU A 106 -10.04 2.17 16.40
C LEU A 106 -8.85 1.88 15.47
N MET A 107 -8.47 0.61 15.33
CA MET A 107 -7.40 0.19 14.41
C MET A 107 -7.77 0.53 12.97
N MET A 108 -9.00 0.25 12.54
CA MET A 108 -9.50 0.58 11.20
C MET A 108 -9.40 2.07 10.91
N MET A 109 -9.83 2.90 11.85
CA MET A 109 -9.69 4.36 11.72
C MET A 109 -8.23 4.76 11.58
N SER A 110 -7.34 4.18 12.40
CA SER A 110 -5.89 4.45 12.29
C SER A 110 -5.34 4.08 10.90
N TRP A 111 -5.82 2.99 10.31
CA TRP A 111 -5.40 2.52 8.98
C TRP A 111 -5.93 3.42 7.86
N LEU A 112 -7.17 3.92 7.98
CA LEU A 112 -7.75 4.88 7.04
C LEU A 112 -6.92 6.17 6.96
N PHE A 113 -6.37 6.64 8.08
CA PHE A 113 -5.47 7.80 8.09
C PHE A 113 -4.04 7.48 7.65
N LEU A 114 -3.47 6.34 8.09
CA LEU A 114 -2.08 5.98 7.76
C LEU A 114 -1.91 5.62 6.28
N SER A 115 -2.87 4.92 5.69
CA SER A 115 -2.72 4.32 4.36
C SER A 115 -2.51 5.35 3.24
N PRO A 116 -3.21 6.51 3.18
CA PRO A 116 -2.92 7.57 2.21
C PRO A 116 -1.52 8.16 2.39
N ILE A 117 -1.08 8.37 3.64
CA ILE A 117 0.26 8.88 3.97
C ILE A 117 1.33 7.90 3.46
N LEU A 118 1.15 6.61 3.74
CA LEU A 118 2.05 5.55 3.28
C LEU A 118 2.05 5.46 1.76
N MET A 119 0.90 5.62 1.10
CA MET A 119 0.80 5.61 -0.36
C MET A 119 1.61 6.73 -1.00
N ILE A 120 1.54 7.96 -0.45
CA ILE A 120 2.38 9.09 -0.86
C ILE A 120 3.86 8.79 -0.59
N GLN A 121 4.19 8.26 0.58
CA GLN A 121 5.57 7.91 0.92
C GLN A 121 6.14 6.83 -0.02
N SER A 122 5.36 5.82 -0.41
CA SER A 122 5.74 4.80 -1.39
C SER A 122 6.04 5.41 -2.76
N LEU A 123 5.21 6.36 -3.20
CA LEU A 123 5.41 7.09 -4.46
C LEU A 123 6.71 7.88 -4.41
N LEU A 124 6.96 8.63 -3.34
CA LEU A 124 8.21 9.38 -3.15
C LEU A 124 9.44 8.47 -3.20
N ILE A 125 9.41 7.34 -2.47
CA ILE A 125 10.48 6.34 -2.52
C ILE A 125 10.72 5.85 -3.96
N SER A 126 9.65 5.59 -4.71
CA SER A 126 9.75 5.11 -6.09
C SER A 126 10.27 6.18 -7.06
N PHE A 127 9.94 7.46 -6.87
CA PHE A 127 10.54 8.57 -7.62
C PHE A 127 12.04 8.71 -7.35
N PHE A 128 12.46 8.63 -6.08
CA PHE A 128 13.88 8.68 -5.73
C PHE A 128 14.68 7.49 -6.27
N ASP A 129 14.10 6.29 -6.26
CA ASP A 129 14.70 5.11 -6.89
C ASP A 129 14.94 5.32 -8.39
N LEU A 130 13.99 5.94 -9.09
CA LEU A 130 14.09 6.22 -10.53
C LEU A 130 15.24 7.21 -10.80
N LYS A 131 15.29 8.31 -10.03
CA LYS A 131 16.35 9.33 -10.14
C LYS A 131 17.75 8.74 -9.90
N ASN A 132 17.90 7.94 -8.85
CA ASN A 132 19.19 7.33 -8.49
C ASN A 132 19.64 6.27 -9.50
N THR A 133 18.71 5.53 -10.10
CA THR A 133 19.03 4.57 -11.17
C THR A 133 19.50 5.30 -12.43
N HIS A 134 18.85 6.41 -12.80
CA HIS A 134 19.20 7.20 -13.97
C HIS A 134 20.56 7.92 -13.82
N SER A 135 20.85 8.44 -12.63
CA SER A 135 22.14 9.07 -12.32
C SER A 135 23.31 8.08 -12.35
N LYS A 136 23.10 6.83 -11.88
CA LYS A 136 24.13 5.78 -12.00
C LYS A 136 24.37 5.32 -13.44
N HIS A 137 23.34 5.34 -14.29
CA HIS A 137 23.51 4.99 -15.71
C HIS A 137 24.33 6.06 -16.46
N LEU A 138 24.02 7.34 -16.24
CA LEU A 138 24.76 8.47 -16.82
C LEU A 138 26.24 8.49 -16.41
N ASN A 139 26.56 8.16 -15.16
CA ASN A 139 27.95 8.09 -14.72
C ASN A 139 28.74 6.90 -15.31
N HIS A 140 28.05 5.85 -15.76
CA HIS A 140 28.69 4.67 -16.36
C HIS A 140 28.89 4.81 -17.87
N GLU A 141 28.14 5.70 -18.53
CA GLU A 141 28.30 6.05 -19.94
C GLU A 141 29.37 7.14 -20.16
N ASN A 142 29.73 7.88 -19.10
CA ASN A 142 30.73 8.95 -19.14
C ASN A 142 32.12 8.52 -18.61
N THR A 143 32.33 7.22 -18.35
CA THR A 143 33.60 6.60 -17.93
C THR A 143 33.98 5.48 -18.88
#